data_AF-A0A1G9GWS8-F1
#
_entry.id   AF-A0A1G9GWS8-F1
#
_cell.length_a   1.000
_cell.length_b   1.000
_cell.length_c   1.000
_cell.angle_alpha   90.00
_cell.angle_beta   90.00
_cell.angle_gamma   90.00
#
_symmetry.space_group_name_H-M   'P 1'
#
loop_
_entity.id
_entity.type
_entity.pdbx_description
1 polymer ?
#
loop_
_entity_poly.entity_id
_entity_poly.type
_entity_poly.pdbx_seq_one_letter_code
_entity_poly.pdbx_strand_id
1 'polypeptide(L)'
;MPMQKIITFFALFILLLASSASCEEKPLFPTNEFKLGYQGMYMYYDEPDIMHEKGIMNGGFGSWTGYFTEHLIMVNVEAEGVVGSLKYDGQRSDGSKLKCDTDDYFISARATVGKGFDFGDIGLTPYTGIGGRYWYDKIKTTGGYEREIKQLYVPVGVNIIAKMDDDWSVGGTLEGDLFLGGEVKSKLSQAGSGYSDAKNTQEFMKGGGGRVSMFMEYDLDSYSVGVEPYFRYWQFAKSKSDTVQYGGSMAEVVEPKNKFYMSGLRVYLKF
;
A
#
# COMPACT_ATOMS: atom_id res chain seq x y z
N MET A 1 -26.73 -0.10 -7.68
CA MET A 1 -27.44 -1.33 -7.26
C MET A 1 -26.64 -2.66 -7.28
N PRO A 2 -25.34 -2.75 -7.62
CA PRO A 2 -24.59 -4.01 -7.46
C PRO A 2 -23.78 -4.10 -6.13
N MET A 3 -23.52 -2.97 -5.47
CA MET A 3 -22.62 -2.91 -4.30
C MET A 3 -23.24 -3.49 -3.02
N GLN A 4 -24.57 -3.42 -2.86
CA GLN A 4 -25.26 -4.00 -1.69
C GLN A 4 -25.29 -5.53 -1.72
N LYS A 5 -25.29 -6.17 -2.90
CA LYS A 5 -25.36 -7.63 -3.02
C LYS A 5 -24.01 -8.32 -2.72
N ILE A 6 -22.90 -7.64 -2.95
CA ILE A 6 -21.55 -8.14 -2.64
C ILE A 6 -21.32 -8.13 -1.12
N ILE A 7 -21.78 -7.09 -0.42
CA ILE A 7 -21.66 -6.97 1.04
C ILE A 7 -22.47 -8.06 1.76
N THR A 8 -23.65 -8.44 1.26
CA THR A 8 -24.48 -9.49 1.87
C THR A 8 -23.92 -10.90 1.63
N PHE A 9 -23.24 -11.14 0.50
CA PHE A 9 -22.53 -12.40 0.26
C PHE A 9 -21.26 -12.52 1.12
N PHE A 10 -20.62 -11.38 1.41
CA PHE A 10 -19.45 -11.29 2.27
C PHE A 10 -19.75 -11.59 3.75
N ALA A 11 -20.91 -11.16 4.24
CA ALA A 11 -21.33 -11.44 5.61
C ALA A 11 -21.77 -12.90 5.82
N LEU A 12 -22.29 -13.58 4.79
CA LEU A 12 -22.81 -14.95 4.92
C LEU A 12 -21.72 -16.03 4.91
N PHE A 13 -20.55 -15.76 4.33
CA PHE A 13 -19.46 -16.74 4.25
C PHE A 13 -18.68 -16.88 5.57
N ILE A 14 -18.69 -15.84 6.42
CA ILE A 14 -18.05 -15.83 7.74
C ILE A 14 -18.85 -16.65 8.77
N LEU A 15 -20.13 -16.96 8.50
CA LEU A 15 -21.05 -17.59 9.47
C LEU A 15 -21.20 -19.12 9.36
N LEU A 16 -20.50 -19.80 8.44
CA LEU A 16 -20.77 -21.21 8.09
C LEU A 16 -19.63 -22.21 8.34
N LEU A 17 -18.57 -21.84 9.05
CA LEU A 17 -17.45 -22.74 9.35
C LEU A 17 -17.24 -22.80 10.86
N ALA A 18 -18.00 -23.68 11.50
CA ALA A 18 -17.77 -24.14 12.87
C ALA A 18 -18.03 -25.64 12.91
N SER A 19 -16.95 -26.42 12.91
CA SER A 19 -16.94 -27.84 13.27
C SER A 19 -15.54 -28.21 13.77
N SER A 20 -15.47 -28.32 15.10
CA SER A 20 -14.30 -28.43 15.97
C SER A 20 -13.48 -29.70 15.86
N ALA A 21 -12.16 -29.52 15.71
CA ALA A 21 -11.11 -30.46 16.09
C ALA A 21 -10.00 -29.71 16.85
N SER A 22 -9.72 -30.13 18.08
CA SER A 22 -8.70 -29.52 18.94
C SER A 22 -7.30 -30.03 18.58
N CYS A 23 -6.54 -29.19 17.87
CA CYS A 23 -5.09 -29.13 17.96
C CYS A 23 -4.71 -28.09 19.03
N GLU A 24 -3.46 -28.10 19.51
CA GLU A 24 -2.97 -27.16 20.54
C GLU A 24 -3.38 -25.72 20.20
N GLU A 25 -4.27 -25.14 21.01
CA GLU A 25 -4.88 -23.83 20.71
C GLU A 25 -3.80 -22.75 20.71
N LYS A 26 -3.32 -22.37 19.52
CA LYS A 26 -2.49 -21.16 19.39
C LYS A 26 -3.29 -19.99 19.96
N PRO A 27 -2.69 -19.04 20.68
CA PRO A 27 -3.40 -17.86 21.16
C PRO A 27 -3.86 -16.96 20.00
N LEU A 28 -4.94 -16.20 20.18
CA LEU A 28 -5.37 -15.14 19.25
C LEU A 28 -4.32 -14.03 19.13
N PHE A 29 -3.63 -13.76 20.24
CA PHE A 29 -2.62 -12.72 20.37
C PHE A 29 -1.27 -13.36 20.70
N PRO A 30 -0.55 -13.89 19.70
CA PRO A 30 0.76 -14.50 19.93
C PRO A 30 1.76 -13.46 20.42
N THR A 31 2.62 -13.85 21.37
CA THR A 31 3.69 -12.99 21.90
C THR A 31 4.58 -12.45 20.78
N ASN A 32 4.81 -13.26 19.75
CA ASN A 32 5.62 -12.92 18.59
C ASN A 32 5.09 -13.66 17.35
N GLU A 33 5.02 -12.97 16.22
CA GLU A 33 4.67 -13.50 14.90
C GLU A 33 5.56 -12.84 13.85
N PHE A 34 6.19 -13.66 13.00
CA PHE A 34 6.97 -13.19 11.85
C PHE A 34 6.37 -13.69 10.55
N LYS A 35 6.09 -12.79 9.61
CA LYS A 35 5.64 -13.11 8.25
C LYS A 35 6.70 -12.73 7.24
N LEU A 36 6.90 -13.61 6.26
CA LEU A 36 7.74 -13.35 5.09
C LEU A 36 7.06 -13.95 3.86
N GLY A 37 6.97 -13.19 2.78
CA GLY A 37 6.26 -13.64 1.61
C GLY A 37 6.56 -12.90 0.32
N TYR A 38 5.96 -13.42 -0.74
CA TYR A 38 5.94 -12.83 -2.07
C TYR A 38 4.62 -12.09 -2.29
N GLN A 39 4.68 -11.00 -3.05
CA GLN A 39 3.49 -10.27 -3.46
C GLN A 39 3.53 -9.88 -4.93
N GLY A 40 2.37 -9.95 -5.57
CA GLY A 40 2.12 -9.43 -6.90
C GLY A 40 0.92 -8.49 -6.88
N MET A 41 1.00 -7.38 -7.59
CA MET A 41 -0.08 -6.40 -7.64
C MET A 41 -0.20 -5.70 -8.98
N TYR A 42 -1.43 -5.31 -9.28
CA TYR A 42 -1.76 -4.36 -10.32
C TYR A 42 -1.79 -2.96 -9.74
N MET A 43 -1.04 -2.04 -10.35
CA MET A 43 -1.04 -0.62 -10.01
C MET A 43 -1.68 0.18 -11.14
N TYR A 44 -2.50 1.17 -10.76
CA TYR A 44 -3.05 2.18 -11.65
C TYR A 44 -2.89 3.56 -11.03
N TYR A 45 -2.18 4.43 -11.72
CA TYR A 45 -1.93 5.82 -11.36
C TYR A 45 -2.59 6.74 -12.40
N ASP A 46 -3.15 7.85 -11.92
CA ASP A 46 -3.92 8.81 -12.70
C ASP A 46 -3.59 10.23 -12.22
N GLU A 47 -2.98 11.02 -13.11
CA GLU A 47 -2.96 12.48 -13.10
C GLU A 47 -4.05 12.96 -14.09
N PRO A 48 -5.23 13.38 -13.60
CA PRO A 48 -6.35 13.68 -14.47
C PRO A 48 -6.01 14.70 -15.55
N ASP A 49 -6.42 14.39 -16.77
CA ASP A 49 -6.20 15.19 -17.98
C ASP A 49 -4.74 15.33 -18.43
N ILE A 50 -3.79 14.63 -17.77
CA ILE A 50 -2.35 14.75 -18.05
C ILE A 50 -1.77 13.40 -18.45
N MET A 51 -1.82 12.39 -17.57
CA MET A 51 -1.26 11.07 -17.83
C MET A 51 -1.86 9.98 -16.94
N HIS A 52 -1.68 8.74 -17.37
CA HIS A 52 -1.97 7.56 -16.56
C HIS A 52 -0.87 6.52 -16.71
N GLU A 53 -0.61 5.78 -15.64
CA GLU A 53 0.32 4.66 -15.63
C GLU A 53 -0.36 3.41 -15.09
N LYS A 54 -0.14 2.25 -15.73
CA LYS A 54 -0.73 1.00 -15.26
C LYS A 54 0.06 -0.24 -15.59
N GLY A 55 0.09 -1.21 -14.70
CA GLY A 55 0.84 -2.44 -14.93
C GLY A 55 0.92 -3.33 -13.70
N ILE A 56 1.70 -4.39 -13.84
CA ILE A 56 1.93 -5.36 -12.78
C ILE A 56 3.29 -5.07 -12.15
N MET A 57 3.32 -5.07 -10.82
CA MET A 57 4.53 -5.02 -10.01
C MET A 57 4.57 -6.24 -9.10
N ASN A 58 5.77 -6.71 -8.78
CA ASN A 58 5.94 -7.84 -7.89
C ASN A 58 7.21 -7.72 -7.04
N GLY A 59 7.22 -8.43 -5.92
CA GLY A 59 8.35 -8.42 -5.00
C GLY A 59 8.04 -9.14 -3.70
N GLY A 60 8.60 -8.65 -2.60
CA GLY A 60 8.50 -9.31 -1.31
C GLY A 60 8.03 -8.37 -0.21
N PHE A 61 7.54 -8.96 0.87
CA PHE A 61 7.23 -8.25 2.10
C PHE A 61 7.64 -9.09 3.31
N GLY A 62 7.88 -8.39 4.42
CA GLY A 62 8.06 -9.01 5.72
C GLY A 62 7.38 -8.18 6.80
N SER A 63 6.90 -8.85 7.85
CA SER A 63 6.35 -8.17 9.02
C SER A 63 6.67 -8.91 10.29
N TRP A 64 6.82 -8.15 11.36
CA TRP A 64 6.93 -8.64 12.72
C TRP A 64 5.78 -8.05 13.55
N THR A 65 5.09 -8.89 14.32
CA THR A 65 4.05 -8.48 15.25
C THR A 65 4.32 -9.09 16.62
N GLY A 66 4.36 -8.28 17.67
CA GLY A 66 4.46 -8.75 19.04
C GLY A 66 3.31 -8.23 19.89
N TYR A 67 2.74 -9.10 20.72
CA TYR A 67 1.77 -8.71 21.75
C TYR A 67 2.40 -8.77 23.15
N PHE A 68 2.38 -7.64 23.84
CA PHE A 68 2.73 -7.53 25.25
C PHE A 68 1.51 -8.00 26.07
N THR A 69 1.53 -9.29 26.41
CA THR A 69 0.36 -10.08 26.83
C THR A 69 -0.32 -9.58 28.10
N GLU A 70 0.40 -8.93 29.02
CA GLU A 70 -0.19 -8.37 30.25
C GLU A 70 -1.27 -7.30 29.98
N HIS A 71 -1.15 -6.58 28.86
CA HIS A 71 -2.04 -5.47 28.51
C HIS A 71 -2.62 -5.58 27.09
N LEU A 72 -2.33 -6.69 26.40
CA LEU A 72 -2.66 -6.94 25.00
C LEU A 72 -2.26 -5.77 24.09
N ILE A 73 -1.10 -5.17 24.35
CA ILE A 73 -0.58 -4.11 23.50
C ILE A 73 0.14 -4.75 22.33
N MET A 74 -0.29 -4.43 21.12
CA MET A 74 0.35 -4.86 19.89
C MET A 74 1.42 -3.85 19.50
N VAL A 75 2.60 -4.32 19.09
CA VAL A 75 3.53 -3.56 18.26
C VAL A 75 3.76 -4.34 16.98
N ASN A 76 3.72 -3.67 15.84
CA ASN A 76 3.95 -4.26 14.54
C ASN A 76 4.90 -3.39 13.72
N VAL A 77 5.78 -4.04 12.95
CA VAL A 77 6.63 -3.41 11.93
C VAL A 77 6.46 -4.21 10.66
N GLU A 78 6.16 -3.55 9.54
CA GLU A 78 6.13 -4.19 8.22
C GLU A 78 6.94 -3.38 7.20
N ALA A 79 7.52 -4.10 6.25
CA ALA A 79 8.19 -3.53 5.10
C ALA A 79 7.89 -4.35 3.84
N GLU A 80 7.79 -3.68 2.70
CA GLU A 80 7.62 -4.30 1.40
C GLU A 80 8.43 -3.56 0.33
N GLY A 81 8.80 -4.32 -0.70
CA GLY A 81 9.49 -3.81 -1.87
C GLY A 81 8.99 -4.54 -3.11
N VAL A 82 8.59 -3.78 -4.12
CA VAL A 82 8.08 -4.31 -5.40
C VAL A 82 8.71 -3.55 -6.56
N VAL A 83 8.90 -4.27 -7.67
CA VAL A 83 9.44 -3.74 -8.91
C VAL A 83 8.54 -4.14 -10.07
N GLY A 84 8.51 -3.35 -11.14
CA GLY A 84 7.75 -3.68 -12.33
C GLY A 84 7.95 -2.68 -13.44
N SER A 85 7.27 -2.91 -14.56
CA SER A 85 7.15 -1.93 -15.64
C SER A 85 5.68 -1.59 -15.84
N LEU A 86 5.36 -0.30 -15.82
CA LEU A 86 4.01 0.20 -16.07
C LEU A 86 3.92 0.76 -17.50
N LYS A 87 2.71 0.71 -18.07
CA LYS A 87 2.40 1.35 -19.35
C LYS A 87 2.00 2.79 -19.08
N TYR A 88 2.79 3.72 -19.59
CA TYR A 88 2.56 5.16 -19.56
C TYR A 88 1.73 5.60 -20.77
N ASP A 89 0.69 6.39 -20.52
CA ASP A 89 -0.12 7.06 -21.54
C ASP A 89 -0.34 8.52 -21.12
N GLY A 90 0.32 9.44 -21.82
CA GLY A 90 0.33 10.86 -21.50
C GLY A 90 0.68 11.72 -22.71
N GLN A 91 1.33 12.86 -22.47
CA GLN A 91 1.67 13.83 -23.51
C GLN A 91 3.01 14.53 -23.26
N ARG A 92 3.66 14.96 -24.34
CA ARG A 92 4.85 15.83 -24.29
C ARG A 92 4.42 17.28 -24.06
N SER A 93 5.39 18.15 -23.74
CA SER A 93 5.17 19.59 -23.54
C SER A 93 4.60 20.31 -24.77
N ASP A 94 4.80 19.77 -25.98
CA ASP A 94 4.22 20.28 -27.23
C ASP A 94 2.79 19.80 -27.51
N GLY A 95 2.20 19.02 -26.58
CA GLY A 95 0.86 18.46 -26.70
C GLY A 95 0.77 17.17 -27.53
N SER A 96 1.89 16.67 -28.07
CA SER A 96 1.89 15.39 -28.77
C SER A 96 1.71 14.22 -27.79
N LYS A 97 0.90 13.23 -28.19
CA LYS A 97 0.63 12.05 -27.36
C LYS A 97 1.88 11.18 -27.22
N LEU A 98 2.08 10.64 -26.03
CA LEU A 98 3.19 9.76 -25.71
C LEU A 98 2.66 8.47 -25.07
N LYS A 99 3.05 7.34 -25.65
CA LYS A 99 2.86 6.02 -25.04
C LYS A 99 4.19 5.31 -24.98
N CYS A 100 4.56 4.84 -23.80
CA CYS A 100 5.79 4.10 -23.57
C CYS A 100 5.66 3.27 -22.30
N ASP A 101 6.71 2.55 -21.95
CA ASP A 101 6.80 1.87 -20.67
C ASP A 101 7.60 2.73 -19.67
N THR A 102 7.37 2.50 -18.39
CA THR A 102 8.17 3.00 -17.28
C THR A 102 8.89 1.85 -16.59
N ASP A 103 10.01 2.14 -15.92
CA ASP A 103 10.57 1.25 -14.89
C ASP A 103 10.24 1.79 -13.52
N ASP A 104 9.67 0.93 -12.69
CA ASP A 104 9.09 1.31 -11.41
C ASP A 104 9.63 0.44 -10.29
N TYR A 105 9.93 1.07 -9.16
CA TYR A 105 10.02 0.37 -7.90
C TYR A 105 9.38 1.15 -6.77
N PHE A 106 8.70 0.42 -5.90
CA PHE A 106 7.94 0.96 -4.79
C PHE A 106 8.37 0.25 -3.50
N ILE A 107 8.69 1.04 -2.49
CA ILE A 107 9.12 0.57 -1.17
C ILE A 107 8.22 1.24 -0.14
N SER A 108 7.71 0.45 0.81
CA SER A 108 6.93 0.97 1.94
C SER A 108 7.41 0.31 3.22
N ALA A 109 7.46 1.09 4.29
CA ALA A 109 7.73 0.60 5.63
C ALA A 109 6.85 1.35 6.63
N ARG A 110 6.39 0.65 7.68
CA ARG A 110 5.59 1.26 8.73
C ARG A 110 5.77 0.56 10.06
N ALA A 111 5.51 1.29 11.12
CA ALA A 111 5.45 0.80 12.49
C ALA A 111 4.09 1.19 13.09
N THR A 112 3.40 0.24 13.71
CA THR A 112 2.07 0.44 14.29
C THR A 112 2.03 -0.07 15.73
N VAL A 113 1.18 0.55 16.53
CA VAL A 113 0.86 0.18 17.90
C VAL A 113 -0.65 0.05 18.03
N GLY A 114 -1.12 -0.96 18.74
CA GLY A 114 -2.54 -1.25 18.88
C GLY A 114 -2.88 -1.90 20.20
N LYS A 115 -4.16 -2.14 20.43
CA LYS A 115 -4.67 -2.84 21.61
C LYS A 115 -5.59 -3.97 21.18
N GLY A 116 -5.27 -5.19 21.59
CA GLY A 116 -6.09 -6.37 21.36
C GLY A 116 -7.32 -6.40 22.29
N PHE A 117 -8.42 -6.88 21.73
CA PHE A 117 -9.67 -7.19 22.41
C PHE A 117 -10.08 -8.60 22.03
N ASP A 118 -10.22 -9.46 23.04
CA ASP A 118 -10.57 -10.86 22.90
C ASP A 118 -12.09 -11.05 23.06
N PHE A 119 -12.71 -11.74 22.12
CA PHE A 119 -14.13 -12.10 22.12
C PHE A 119 -14.31 -13.62 21.92
N GLY A 120 -13.43 -14.44 22.49
CA GLY A 120 -13.46 -15.91 22.34
C GLY A 120 -12.62 -16.34 21.14
N ASP A 121 -13.28 -16.68 20.04
CA ASP A 121 -12.58 -17.09 18.81
C ASP A 121 -12.23 -15.90 17.90
N ILE A 122 -12.64 -14.68 18.29
CA ILE A 122 -12.46 -13.45 17.52
C ILE A 122 -11.57 -12.48 18.29
N GLY A 123 -10.49 -12.03 17.65
CA GLY A 123 -9.62 -10.96 18.11
C GLY A 123 -9.82 -9.69 17.29
N LEU A 124 -9.93 -8.54 17.96
CA LEU A 124 -9.91 -7.22 17.34
C LEU A 124 -8.74 -6.41 17.85
N THR A 125 -7.97 -5.81 16.94
CA THR A 125 -6.85 -4.93 17.29
C THR A 125 -6.97 -3.62 16.54
N PRO A 126 -7.69 -2.61 17.09
CA PRO A 126 -7.53 -1.23 16.65
C PRO A 126 -6.07 -0.78 16.85
N TYR A 127 -5.57 -0.02 15.89
CA TYR A 127 -4.19 0.44 15.88
C TYR A 127 -4.03 1.81 15.21
N THR A 128 -2.89 2.43 15.48
CA THR A 128 -2.37 3.57 14.73
C THR A 128 -0.85 3.45 14.60
N GLY A 129 -0.20 4.37 13.91
CA GLY A 129 1.25 4.31 13.77
C GLY A 129 1.82 5.39 12.88
N ILE A 130 2.94 5.05 12.24
CA ILE A 130 3.57 5.88 11.23
C ILE A 130 4.00 5.02 10.05
N GLY A 131 3.71 5.50 8.85
CA GLY A 131 4.09 4.85 7.61
C GLY A 131 4.86 5.80 6.71
N GLY A 132 5.81 5.24 5.96
CA GLY A 132 6.57 5.94 4.95
C GLY A 132 6.64 5.10 3.68
N ARG A 133 6.64 5.78 2.54
CA ARG A 133 6.81 5.13 1.24
C ARG A 133 7.67 5.94 0.30
N TYR A 134 8.29 5.21 -0.59
CA TYR A 134 9.13 5.71 -1.66
C TYR A 134 8.69 5.04 -2.96
N TRP A 135 8.42 5.83 -3.99
CA TRP A 135 8.17 5.36 -5.34
C TRP A 135 9.13 6.05 -6.28
N TYR A 136 9.80 5.25 -7.10
CA TYR A 136 10.59 5.72 -8.21
C TYR A 136 9.97 5.23 -9.51
N ASP A 137 9.88 6.13 -10.47
CA ASP A 137 9.50 5.83 -11.85
C ASP A 137 10.52 6.42 -12.82
N LYS A 138 10.67 5.76 -13.98
CA LYS A 138 11.52 6.21 -15.07
C LYS A 138 10.83 6.02 -16.40
N ILE A 139 10.53 7.12 -17.08
CA ILE A 139 9.87 7.12 -18.39
C ILE A 139 10.87 6.70 -19.48
N LYS A 140 10.64 5.55 -20.14
CA LYS A 140 11.55 4.99 -21.17
C LYS A 140 11.31 5.57 -22.56
N THR A 141 11.62 6.85 -22.74
CA THR A 141 11.55 7.49 -24.06
C THR A 141 12.60 8.59 -24.22
N THR A 142 12.82 9.03 -25.45
CA THR A 142 13.60 10.24 -25.72
C THR A 142 12.92 11.46 -25.09
N GLY A 143 13.61 12.12 -24.16
CA GLY A 143 13.05 13.21 -23.36
C GLY A 143 12.29 12.75 -22.12
N GLY A 144 12.30 11.44 -21.83
CA GLY A 144 11.83 10.91 -20.54
C GLY A 144 12.78 11.28 -19.41
N TYR A 145 12.26 11.28 -18.19
CA TYR A 145 12.99 11.62 -16.98
C TYR A 145 12.60 10.68 -15.84
N GLU A 146 13.36 10.75 -14.76
CA GLU A 146 13.12 10.00 -13.52
C GLU A 146 12.34 10.84 -12.51
N ARG A 147 11.43 10.20 -11.78
CA ARG A 147 10.72 10.79 -10.64
C ARG A 147 11.01 10.02 -9.37
N GLU A 148 11.09 10.74 -8.27
CA GLU A 148 11.21 10.19 -6.92
C GLU A 148 10.13 10.80 -6.04
N ILE A 149 9.25 9.96 -5.49
CA ILE A 149 8.10 10.35 -4.68
C ILE A 149 8.31 9.78 -3.28
N LYS A 150 8.41 10.66 -2.27
CA LYS A 150 8.60 10.33 -0.85
C LYS A 150 7.43 10.84 -0.05
N GLN A 151 6.79 9.98 0.73
CA GLN A 151 5.56 10.32 1.42
C GLN A 151 5.49 9.71 2.82
N LEU A 152 4.95 10.47 3.77
CA LEU A 152 4.72 10.06 5.16
C LEU A 152 3.23 10.16 5.51
N TYR A 153 2.76 9.24 6.33
CA TYR A 153 1.35 9.16 6.74
C TYR A 153 1.18 8.51 8.11
N VAL A 154 0.01 8.72 8.71
CA VAL A 154 -0.43 8.06 9.94
C VAL A 154 -1.57 7.10 9.58
N PRO A 155 -1.35 5.79 9.66
CA PRO A 155 -2.43 4.82 9.54
C PRO A 155 -3.30 4.84 10.80
N VAL A 156 -4.61 4.69 10.62
CA VAL A 156 -5.57 4.40 11.69
C VAL A 156 -6.47 3.28 11.19
N GLY A 157 -6.46 2.15 11.88
CA GLY A 157 -7.15 0.97 11.39
C GLY A 157 -7.52 -0.03 12.47
N VAL A 158 -8.06 -1.15 12.01
CA VAL A 158 -8.41 -2.31 12.83
C VAL A 158 -8.00 -3.58 12.11
N ASN A 159 -7.31 -4.46 12.84
CA ASN A 159 -7.10 -5.84 12.43
C ASN A 159 -8.18 -6.71 13.08
N ILE A 160 -8.70 -7.65 12.32
CA ILE A 160 -9.67 -8.64 12.75
C ILE A 160 -9.07 -10.01 12.48
N ILE A 161 -9.10 -10.90 13.46
CA ILE A 161 -8.72 -12.30 13.30
C ILE A 161 -9.82 -13.16 13.92
N ALA A 162 -10.19 -14.23 13.23
CA ALA A 162 -11.06 -15.27 13.72
C ALA A 162 -10.35 -16.61 13.58
N LYS A 163 -10.22 -17.34 14.68
CA LYS A 163 -9.81 -18.74 14.64
C LYS A 163 -11.00 -19.57 14.22
N MET A 164 -10.74 -20.47 13.30
CA MET A 164 -11.68 -21.49 12.89
C MET A 164 -11.19 -22.82 13.43
N ASP A 165 -12.08 -23.79 13.40
CA ASP A 165 -11.71 -25.18 13.63
C ASP A 165 -10.78 -25.69 12.52
N ASP A 166 -10.13 -26.83 12.76
CA ASP A 166 -9.25 -27.51 11.80
C ASP A 166 -8.02 -26.69 11.35
N ASP A 167 -7.36 -26.00 12.29
CA ASP A 167 -6.10 -25.27 12.06
C ASP A 167 -6.21 -24.07 11.09
N TRP A 168 -7.42 -23.59 10.82
CA TRP A 168 -7.62 -22.41 9.98
C TRP A 168 -7.74 -21.13 10.79
N SER A 169 -7.22 -20.04 10.23
CA SER A 169 -7.47 -18.68 10.69
C SER A 169 -7.86 -17.80 9.52
N VAL A 170 -8.86 -16.95 9.72
CA VAL A 170 -9.24 -15.92 8.74
C VAL A 170 -9.22 -14.56 9.39
N GLY A 171 -9.05 -13.53 8.60
CA GLY A 171 -9.08 -12.19 9.13
C GLY A 171 -8.92 -11.14 8.06
N GLY A 172 -8.64 -9.93 8.50
CA GLY A 172 -8.43 -8.82 7.59
C GLY A 172 -8.08 -7.53 8.29
N THR A 173 -7.81 -6.52 7.46
CA THR A 173 -7.54 -5.16 7.90
C THR A 173 -8.51 -4.21 7.24
N LEU A 174 -8.96 -3.22 8.00
CA LEU A 174 -9.57 -1.99 7.48
C LEU A 174 -8.80 -0.79 8.05
N GLU A 175 -8.28 0.07 7.17
CA GLU A 175 -7.44 1.20 7.56
C GLU A 175 -7.70 2.43 6.68
N GLY A 176 -7.68 3.60 7.32
CA GLY A 176 -7.61 4.91 6.67
C GLY A 176 -6.30 5.61 7.01
N ASP A 177 -5.77 6.36 6.05
CA ASP A 177 -4.45 6.96 6.13
C ASP A 177 -4.51 8.49 6.10
N LEU A 178 -3.98 9.11 7.15
CA LEU A 178 -3.84 10.55 7.28
C LEU A 178 -2.50 10.99 6.67
N PHE A 179 -2.53 11.80 5.61
CA PHE A 179 -1.32 12.25 4.94
C PHE A 179 -0.59 13.33 5.75
N LEU A 180 0.67 13.05 6.11
CA LEU A 180 1.51 13.99 6.87
C LEU A 180 2.26 14.97 5.96
N GLY A 181 2.66 14.51 4.78
CA GLY A 181 3.41 15.31 3.83
C GLY A 181 4.26 14.45 2.90
N GLY A 182 4.80 15.09 1.87
CA GLY A 182 5.64 14.41 0.90
C GLY A 182 6.38 15.34 -0.03
N GLU A 183 7.22 14.74 -0.85
CA GLU A 183 8.09 15.42 -1.80
C GLU A 183 8.09 14.62 -3.10
N VAL A 184 7.91 15.32 -4.21
CA VAL A 184 8.09 14.78 -5.55
C VAL A 184 9.26 15.50 -6.20
N LYS A 185 10.29 14.74 -6.55
CA LYS A 185 11.45 15.22 -7.29
C LYS A 185 11.40 14.70 -8.71
N SER A 186 11.34 15.61 -9.68
CA SER A 186 11.35 15.29 -11.11
C SER A 186 12.67 15.72 -11.73
N LYS A 187 13.46 14.79 -12.27
CA LYS A 187 14.77 15.06 -12.88
C LYS A 187 14.64 15.60 -14.31
N LEU A 188 13.90 16.71 -14.47
CA LEU A 188 13.57 17.29 -15.78
C LEU A 188 14.82 17.68 -16.59
N SER A 189 15.96 17.94 -15.95
CA SER A 189 17.23 18.17 -16.65
C SER A 189 17.66 17.03 -17.57
N GLN A 190 17.17 15.79 -17.33
CA GLN A 190 17.38 14.64 -18.19
C GLN A 190 16.62 14.75 -19.53
N ALA A 191 15.55 15.53 -19.58
CA ALA A 191 14.78 15.77 -20.80
C ALA A 191 15.48 16.75 -21.76
N GLY A 192 16.39 17.59 -21.27
CA GLY A 192 17.19 18.50 -22.08
C GLY A 192 17.84 19.65 -21.30
N SER A 193 18.81 20.34 -21.93
CA SER A 193 19.61 21.41 -21.30
C SER A 193 18.85 22.68 -20.92
N GLY A 194 17.60 22.84 -21.40
CA GLY A 194 16.72 23.96 -21.06
C GLY A 194 15.85 23.74 -19.83
N TYR A 195 16.03 22.62 -19.12
CA TYR A 195 15.21 22.21 -17.98
C TYR A 195 16.05 22.06 -16.71
N SER A 196 15.55 22.58 -15.59
CA SER A 196 16.07 22.31 -14.25
C SER A 196 15.20 21.28 -13.54
N ASP A 197 15.81 20.49 -12.66
CA ASP A 197 15.08 19.55 -11.81
C ASP A 197 14.05 20.29 -10.95
N ALA A 198 12.86 19.69 -10.82
CA ALA A 198 11.77 20.22 -10.03
C ALA A 198 11.64 19.48 -8.70
N LYS A 199 11.26 20.22 -7.66
CA LYS A 199 11.07 19.72 -6.32
C LYS A 199 9.76 20.25 -5.74
N ASN A 200 8.70 19.45 -5.87
CA ASN A 200 7.37 19.81 -5.43
C ASN A 200 7.06 19.27 -4.02
N THR A 201 6.64 20.15 -3.12
CA THR A 201 6.24 19.79 -1.75
C THR A 201 4.74 19.54 -1.67
N GLN A 202 4.37 18.39 -1.14
CA GLN A 202 2.99 18.01 -0.81
C GLN A 202 2.73 18.27 0.68
N GLU A 203 1.69 19.03 0.98
CA GLU A 203 1.43 19.52 2.35
C GLU A 203 0.62 18.55 3.21
N PHE A 204 0.72 18.75 4.52
CA PHE A 204 -0.12 18.10 5.53
C PHE A 204 -1.60 18.17 5.15
N MET A 205 -2.32 17.03 5.26
CA MET A 205 -3.75 16.91 4.96
C MET A 205 -4.15 17.21 3.50
N LYS A 206 -3.20 17.40 2.58
CA LYS A 206 -3.45 17.55 1.14
C LYS A 206 -3.41 16.21 0.40
N GLY A 207 -3.77 15.15 1.10
CA GLY A 207 -3.89 13.80 0.56
C GLY A 207 -4.52 12.88 1.59
N GLY A 208 -4.81 11.67 1.17
CA GLY A 208 -5.33 10.62 2.04
C GLY A 208 -5.42 9.30 1.32
N GLY A 209 -5.48 8.24 2.10
CA GLY A 209 -5.53 6.89 1.57
C GLY A 209 -6.34 5.96 2.45
N GLY A 210 -6.35 4.70 2.03
CA GLY A 210 -6.85 3.63 2.85
C GLY A 210 -6.46 2.29 2.26
N ARG A 211 -6.56 1.27 3.09
CA ARG A 211 -6.34 -0.12 2.71
C ARG A 211 -7.40 -1.04 3.28
N VAL A 212 -7.67 -2.08 2.51
CA VAL A 212 -8.45 -3.23 2.94
C VAL A 212 -7.71 -4.49 2.52
N SER A 213 -7.66 -5.47 3.40
CA SER A 213 -7.16 -6.79 3.08
C SER A 213 -7.91 -7.86 3.83
N MET A 214 -7.86 -9.07 3.32
CA MET A 214 -8.37 -10.27 3.96
C MET A 214 -7.31 -11.34 3.86
N PHE A 215 -7.18 -12.15 4.89
CA PHE A 215 -6.27 -13.28 4.86
C PHE A 215 -6.98 -14.56 5.22
N MET A 216 -6.40 -15.65 4.74
CA MET A 216 -6.69 -17.01 5.16
C MET A 216 -5.35 -17.68 5.40
N GLU A 217 -5.20 -18.29 6.58
CA GLU A 217 -4.00 -18.94 7.05
C GLU A 217 -4.34 -20.37 7.47
N TYR A 218 -3.51 -21.32 7.06
CA TYR A 218 -3.56 -22.69 7.54
C TYR A 218 -2.35 -22.95 8.43
N ASP A 219 -2.60 -23.31 9.67
CA ASP A 219 -1.60 -23.66 10.65
C ASP A 219 -1.04 -25.07 10.37
N LEU A 220 0.28 -25.15 10.26
CA LEU A 220 1.03 -26.40 10.34
C LEU A 220 1.77 -26.41 11.68
N ASP A 221 2.39 -27.56 12.00
CA ASP A 221 3.03 -27.80 13.29
C ASP A 221 3.99 -26.68 13.74
N SER A 222 4.75 -26.08 12.82
CA SER A 222 5.82 -25.13 13.14
C SER A 222 5.73 -23.78 12.43
N TYR A 223 4.78 -23.62 11.49
CA TYR A 223 4.56 -22.40 10.74
C TYR A 223 3.15 -22.41 10.15
N SER A 224 2.65 -21.28 9.65
CA SER A 224 1.40 -21.20 8.91
C SER A 224 1.67 -20.79 7.47
N VAL A 225 0.86 -21.29 6.54
CA VAL A 225 0.85 -20.82 5.15
C VAL A 225 -0.33 -19.89 4.99
N GLY A 226 -0.10 -18.68 4.47
CA GLY A 226 -1.13 -17.67 4.32
C GLY A 226 -1.25 -17.11 2.91
N VAL A 227 -2.47 -16.70 2.58
CA VAL A 227 -2.79 -15.92 1.39
C VAL A 227 -3.57 -14.68 1.79
N GLU A 228 -3.22 -13.52 1.23
CA GLU A 228 -3.86 -12.25 1.55
C GLU A 228 -4.13 -11.42 0.28
N PRO A 229 -5.35 -11.44 -0.29
CA PRO A 229 -5.79 -10.42 -1.22
C PRO A 229 -5.89 -9.05 -0.53
N TYR A 230 -5.45 -8.01 -1.23
CA TYR A 230 -5.48 -6.65 -0.70
C TYR A 230 -5.80 -5.60 -1.76
N PHE A 231 -6.32 -4.47 -1.28
CA PHE A 231 -6.57 -3.28 -2.06
C PHE A 231 -6.11 -2.04 -1.30
N ARG A 232 -5.49 -1.10 -1.99
CA ARG A 232 -5.04 0.18 -1.46
C ARG A 232 -5.43 1.30 -2.39
N TYR A 233 -5.84 2.43 -1.83
CA TYR A 233 -6.20 3.62 -2.58
C TYR A 233 -5.53 4.84 -1.97
N TRP A 234 -5.10 5.76 -2.83
CA TRP A 234 -4.54 7.05 -2.44
C TRP A 234 -5.02 8.15 -3.37
N GLN A 235 -5.20 9.33 -2.81
CA GLN A 235 -5.43 10.57 -3.55
C GLN A 235 -4.59 11.70 -2.95
N PHE A 236 -4.10 12.57 -3.84
CA PHE A 236 -3.29 13.74 -3.51
C PHE A 236 -3.87 14.95 -4.21
N ALA A 237 -3.97 16.05 -3.47
CA ALA A 237 -4.21 17.35 -4.06
C ALA A 237 -2.94 17.85 -4.75
N LYS A 238 -3.12 18.87 -5.60
CA LYS A 238 -2.03 19.60 -6.24
C LYS A 238 -1.03 20.10 -5.20
N SER A 239 0.27 19.96 -5.50
CA SER A 239 1.35 20.44 -4.62
C SER A 239 1.49 21.96 -4.61
N LYS A 240 2.42 22.46 -3.78
CA LYS A 240 3.00 23.80 -3.97
C LYS A 240 3.72 23.89 -5.33
N SER A 241 3.70 25.07 -5.91
CA SER A 241 4.55 25.37 -7.07
C SER A 241 6.00 25.46 -6.66
N ASP A 242 6.86 25.02 -7.57
CA ASP A 242 8.29 25.22 -7.54
C ASP A 242 8.66 26.09 -8.76
N THR A 243 9.64 26.97 -8.62
CA THR A 243 10.05 27.84 -9.73
C THR A 243 11.35 27.32 -10.32
N VAL A 244 11.28 26.81 -11.54
CA VAL A 244 12.41 26.16 -12.21
C VAL A 244 12.61 26.72 -13.62
N GLN A 245 13.80 26.53 -14.16
CA GLN A 245 14.02 26.76 -15.57
C GLN A 245 13.29 25.66 -16.37
N TYR A 246 12.39 26.07 -17.26
CA TYR A 246 11.58 25.20 -18.11
C TYR A 246 11.56 25.76 -19.53
N GLY A 247 12.10 25.00 -20.48
CA GLY A 247 12.19 25.43 -21.89
C GLY A 247 12.99 26.73 -22.08
N GLY A 248 14.00 26.98 -21.25
CA GLY A 248 14.83 28.19 -21.34
C GLY A 248 14.26 29.45 -20.66
N SER A 249 13.11 29.36 -19.99
CA SER A 249 12.49 30.44 -19.20
C SER A 249 12.20 29.99 -17.77
N MET A 250 12.04 30.91 -16.82
CA MET A 250 11.58 30.54 -15.48
C MET A 250 10.08 30.29 -15.50
N ALA A 251 9.64 29.14 -15.00
CA ALA A 251 8.23 28.75 -14.94
C ALA A 251 7.89 28.15 -13.57
N GLU A 252 6.63 28.32 -13.17
CA GLU A 252 6.08 27.60 -12.02
C GLU A 252 5.63 26.20 -12.45
N VAL A 253 6.23 25.18 -11.84
CA VAL A 253 5.89 23.77 -12.04
C VAL A 253 5.26 23.20 -10.78
N VAL A 254 4.31 22.30 -10.95
CA VAL A 254 3.46 21.74 -9.90
C VAL A 254 3.35 20.24 -10.11
N GLU A 255 3.35 19.47 -9.02
CA GLU A 255 2.83 18.11 -9.07
C GLU A 255 1.30 18.20 -9.17
N PRO A 256 0.69 17.66 -10.24
CA PRO A 256 -0.75 17.72 -10.42
C PRO A 256 -1.49 16.96 -9.32
N LYS A 257 -2.80 17.24 -9.22
CA LYS A 257 -3.68 16.36 -8.46
C LYS A 257 -3.54 14.96 -9.04
N ASN A 258 -3.34 13.96 -8.20
CA ASN A 258 -3.22 12.58 -8.65
C ASN A 258 -3.90 11.61 -7.70
N LYS A 259 -4.18 10.41 -8.19
CA LYS A 259 -4.69 9.30 -7.40
C LYS A 259 -4.08 8.01 -7.93
N PHE A 260 -4.02 7.01 -7.08
CA PHE A 260 -3.70 5.67 -7.54
C PHE A 260 -4.35 4.62 -6.67
N TYR A 261 -4.48 3.43 -7.24
CA TYR A 261 -4.84 2.24 -6.49
C TYR A 261 -3.91 1.08 -6.82
N MET A 262 -3.81 0.18 -5.84
CA MET A 262 -3.10 -1.08 -5.97
C MET A 262 -4.04 -2.21 -5.56
N SER A 263 -4.18 -3.22 -6.40
CA SER A 263 -4.89 -4.46 -6.06
C SER A 263 -3.94 -5.63 -6.22
N GLY A 264 -3.77 -6.45 -5.20
CA GLY A 264 -2.77 -7.50 -5.22
C GLY A 264 -3.10 -8.72 -4.38
N LEU A 265 -2.18 -9.66 -4.42
CA LEU A 265 -2.22 -10.91 -3.68
C LEU A 265 -0.85 -11.14 -3.03
N ARG A 266 -0.87 -11.50 -1.76
CA ARG A 266 0.29 -11.97 -1.00
C ARG A 266 0.17 -13.46 -0.76
N VAL A 267 1.31 -14.15 -0.81
CA VAL A 267 1.48 -15.53 -0.34
C VAL A 267 2.67 -15.55 0.60
N TYR A 268 2.51 -16.11 1.79
CA TYR A 268 3.52 -16.00 2.84
C TYR A 268 3.58 -17.19 3.77
N LEU A 269 4.71 -17.29 4.46
CA LEU A 269 4.89 -18.13 5.63
C LEU A 269 4.83 -17.28 6.89
N LYS A 270 4.30 -17.84 7.96
CA LYS A 270 4.13 -17.23 9.27
C LYS A 270 4.77 -18.11 10.34
N PHE A 271 5.63 -17.55 11.18
CA PHE A 271 6.38 -18.24 12.23
C PHE A 271 6.05 -17.66 13.61
#